data_AF-A0A7J9FGF3-F1
#
_entry.id   AF-A0A7J9FGF3-F1
#
_cell.length_a   1.000
_cell.length_b   1.000
_cell.length_c   1.000
_cell.angle_alpha   90.00
_cell.angle_beta   90.00
_cell.angle_gamma   90.00
#
_symmetry.space_group_name_H-M   'P 1'
#
loop_
_entity.id
_entity.type
_entity.pdbx_description
1 polymer ?
#
loop_
_entity_poly.entity_id
_entity_poly.type
_entity_poly.pdbx_seq_one_letter_code
_entity_poly.pdbx_strand_id
1 'polypeptide(L)' 'MDLPALISNFKNQGLNKRDLVALSGGHTIGLSQCVIFRNMIYNATNIDPVFAKERRATCSRTGGNTNLAPFDPTPA' A
#
# COMPACT_ATOMS: atom_id res chain seq x y z
N MET A 1 -1.07 -2.70 -10.63
CA MET A 1 -0.66 -4.12 -10.60
C MET A 1 -1.64 -4.85 -9.69
N ASP A 2 -2.15 -6.00 -10.11
CA ASP A 2 -3.09 -6.83 -9.35
C ASP A 2 -2.40 -8.09 -8.77
N LEU A 3 -3.16 -8.96 -8.09
CA LEU A 3 -2.60 -10.17 -7.46
C LEU A 3 -1.98 -11.15 -8.48
N PRO A 4 -2.62 -11.51 -9.60
CA PRO A 4 -1.99 -12.35 -10.64
C PRO A 4 -0.68 -11.76 -11.16
N ALA A 5 -0.63 -10.45 -11.42
CA ALA A 5 0.59 -9.79 -11.87
C ALA A 5 1.70 -9.82 -10.81
N LEU A 6 1.36 -9.64 -9.53
CA LEU A 6 2.30 -9.71 -8.42
C LEU A 6 2.86 -11.14 -8.25
N ILE A 7 2.01 -12.16 -8.35
CA ILE A 7 2.44 -13.58 -8.34
C ILE A 7 3.37 -13.87 -9.51
N SER A 8 3.05 -13.38 -10.71
CA SER A 8 3.89 -13.55 -11.91
C SER A 8 5.26 -12.88 -11.74
N ASN A 9 5.28 -11.66 -11.18
CA ASN A 9 6.52 -10.93 -10.92
C ASN A 9 7.44 -11.70 -9.95
N PHE A 10 6.89 -12.19 -8.83
CA PHE A 10 7.65 -13.00 -7.87
C PHE A 10 8.13 -14.32 -8.49
N LYS A 11 7.28 -14.98 -9.29
CA LYS A 11 7.65 -16.20 -10.01
C LYS A 11 8.82 -15.97 -10.97
N ASN A 12 8.90 -14.81 -11.62
CA ASN A 12 10.02 -14.45 -12.48
C ASN A 12 11.35 -14.30 -11.72
N GLN A 13 11.29 -14.12 -10.40
CA GLN A 13 12.45 -14.10 -9.50
C GLN A 13 12.70 -15.46 -8.81
N GLY A 14 12.00 -16.52 -9.23
CA GLY A 14 12.10 -17.84 -8.60
C GLY A 14 11.37 -17.98 -7.26
N LEU A 15 10.53 -17.00 -6.90
CA LEU A 15 9.79 -16.96 -5.64
C LEU A 15 8.35 -17.45 -5.83
N ASN A 16 7.85 -18.22 -4.85
CA ASN A 16 6.50 -18.77 -4.87
C ASN A 16 5.50 -17.84 -4.14
N LYS A 17 4.22 -18.26 -4.07
CA LYS A 17 3.16 -17.48 -3.41
C LYS A 17 3.39 -17.26 -1.91
N ARG A 18 4.01 -18.23 -1.22
CA ARG A 18 4.36 -18.12 0.20
C ARG A 18 5.44 -17.06 0.39
N ASP A 19 6.44 -17.03 -0.48
CA ASP A 19 7.49 -16.01 -0.47
C ASP A 19 6.91 -14.61 -0.72
N LEU A 20 5.96 -14.49 -1.65
CA LEU A 20 5.23 -13.25 -1.86
C LEU A 20 4.55 -12.74 -0.58
N VAL A 21 3.81 -13.60 0.12
CA VAL A 21 3.11 -13.22 1.36
C VAL A 21 4.13 -12.85 2.45
N ALA A 22 5.16 -13.68 2.64
CA ALA A 22 6.19 -13.45 3.65
C ALA A 22 6.96 -12.14 3.41
N LEU A 23 7.40 -11.88 2.18
CA LEU A 23 8.18 -10.69 1.83
C LEU A 23 7.33 -9.42 1.80
N SER A 24 6.03 -9.53 1.52
CA SER A 24 5.10 -8.39 1.66
C SER A 24 4.99 -7.91 3.12
N GLY A 25 5.36 -8.75 4.09
CA GLY A 25 5.51 -8.37 5.50
C GLY A 25 6.56 -7.29 5.74
N GLY A 26 7.49 -7.05 4.80
CA GLY A 26 8.42 -5.92 4.86
C GLY A 26 7.75 -4.55 4.94
N HIS A 27 6.46 -4.45 4.56
CA HIS A 27 5.64 -3.26 4.76
C HIS A 27 5.21 -3.02 6.21
N THR A 28 5.62 -3.83 7.19
CA THR A 28 5.44 -3.51 8.62
C THR A 28 6.32 -2.33 9.08
N ILE A 29 7.29 -1.93 8.26
CA ILE A 29 8.14 -0.75 8.49
C ILE A 29 8.10 0.20 7.30
N GLY A 30 8.52 1.45 7.54
CA GLY A 30 8.75 2.44 6.49
C GLY A 30 7.51 3.22 6.08
N LEU A 31 7.68 4.02 5.01
CA LEU A 31 6.72 5.03 4.58
C LEU A 31 6.37 4.85 3.09
N SER A 32 5.14 5.20 2.73
CA SER A 32 4.65 5.28 1.36
C SER A 32 4.27 6.71 1.00
N GLN A 33 4.48 7.07 -0.27
CA GLN A 33 4.03 8.36 -0.79
C GLN A 33 2.54 8.33 -1.13
N CYS A 34 1.85 9.44 -0.87
CA CYS A 34 0.44 9.65 -1.17
C CYS A 34 0.06 9.25 -2.59
N VAL A 35 0.91 9.51 -3.59
CA VAL A 35 0.65 9.11 -4.98
C VAL A 35 0.42 7.61 -5.17
N ILE A 36 1.04 6.76 -4.36
CA ILE A 36 0.94 5.30 -4.46
C ILE A 36 -0.43 4.80 -3.98
N PHE A 37 -0.96 5.36 -2.89
CA PHE A 37 -2.20 4.87 -2.27
C PHE A 37 -3.43 5.76 -2.51
N ARG A 38 -3.28 6.94 -3.13
CA ARG A 38 -4.38 7.92 -3.32
C ARG A 38 -5.63 7.30 -3.95
N ASN A 39 -5.46 6.51 -5.01
CA ASN A 39 -6.61 5.91 -5.69
C ASN A 39 -7.41 5.00 -4.76
N MET A 40 -6.72 4.23 -3.89
CA MET A 40 -7.36 3.34 -2.93
C MET A 40 -8.19 4.12 -1.91
N ILE A 41 -7.59 5.14 -1.29
CA ILE A 41 -8.29 5.86 -0.21
C ILE A 41 -9.48 6.65 -0.72
N TYR A 42 -9.62 6.96 -2.02
CA TYR A 42 -10.77 7.70 -2.56
C TYR A 42 -11.80 6.83 -3.29
N ASN A 43 -11.38 5.76 -3.95
CA ASN A 43 -12.22 5.02 -4.90
C ASN A 43 -12.44 3.55 -4.56
N ALA A 44 -11.67 2.97 -3.62
CA ALA A 44 -11.82 1.56 -3.26
C ALA A 44 -12.98 1.32 -2.29
N THR A 45 -13.65 0.18 -2.44
CA THR A 45 -14.73 -0.28 -1.53
C THR A 45 -14.24 -1.28 -0.49
N ASN A 46 -13.03 -1.81 -0.66
CA ASN A 46 -12.41 -2.81 0.21
C ASN A 46 -11.37 -2.21 1.17
N ILE A 47 -11.63 -1.01 1.67
CA ILE A 47 -10.79 -0.30 2.63
C ILE A 47 -11.64 0.14 3.82
N ASP A 48 -11.09 0.08 5.02
CA ASP A 48 -11.76 0.62 6.20
C ASP A 48 -12.03 2.13 6.01
N PRO A 49 -13.28 2.61 6.15
CA PRO A 49 -13.62 3.99 5.87
C PRO A 49 -13.02 4.99 6.87
N VAL A 50 -12.75 4.56 8.11
CA VAL A 50 -12.10 5.40 9.12
C VAL A 50 -10.62 5.56 8.76
N PHE A 51 -9.93 4.47 8.43
CA PHE A 51 -8.54 4.51 7.98
C PHE A 51 -8.38 5.34 6.69
N ALA A 52 -9.29 5.17 5.72
CA ALA A 52 -9.29 5.99 4.52
C ALA A 52 -9.45 7.48 4.85
N LYS A 53 -10.36 7.83 5.77
CA LYS A 53 -10.55 9.22 6.23
C LYS A 53 -9.29 9.77 6.90
N GLU A 54 -8.61 8.99 7.73
CA GLU A 54 -7.33 9.38 8.34
C GLU A 54 -6.26 9.66 7.29
N ARG A 55 -6.10 8.78 6.30
CA ARG A 55 -5.10 8.98 5.23
C ARG A 55 -5.42 10.20 4.36
N ARG A 56 -6.70 10.49 4.12
CA ARG A 56 -7.13 11.69 3.36
C ARG A 56 -6.77 13.01 4.07
N ALA A 57 -6.54 12.99 5.39
CA ALA A 57 -6.14 14.20 6.13
C ALA A 57 -4.79 14.75 5.67
N THR A 58 -3.87 13.89 5.22
CA THR A 58 -2.54 14.29 4.71
C THR A 58 -2.36 14.00 3.22
N CYS A 59 -3.32 13.35 2.56
CA CYS A 59 -3.28 12.97 1.15
C CYS A 59 -4.52 13.49 0.40
N SER A 60 -4.44 14.74 -0.07
CA SER A 60 -5.48 15.38 -0.88
C SER A 60 -5.76 14.62 -2.18
N ARG A 61 -6.96 14.79 -2.74
CA ARG A 61 -7.38 14.20 -4.02
C ARG A 61 -6.57 14.74 -5.20
N THR A 62 -6.01 15.94 -5.05
CA THR A 62 -5.09 16.56 -6.01
C THR A 62 -3.92 17.20 -5.25
N GLY A 63 -2.69 17.07 -5.79
CA GLY A 63 -1.48 17.59 -5.17
C GLY A 63 -0.96 16.76 -3.98
N GLY A 64 0.16 17.18 -3.39
CA GLY A 64 0.76 16.49 -2.22
C GLY A 64 1.28 15.08 -2.51
N ASN A 65 1.71 14.78 -3.73
CA ASN A 65 2.12 13.44 -4.15
C ASN A 65 3.19 12.81 -3.27
N THR A 66 4.11 13.62 -2.76
CA THR A 66 5.27 13.21 -1.96
C THR A 66 4.97 13.10 -0.47
N ASN A 67 3.76 13.47 -0.02
CA ASN A 67 3.39 13.37 1.38
C ASN A 67 3.49 11.91 1.84
N LEU A 68 4.18 11.68 2.95
CA LEU A 68 4.47 10.35 3.47
C LEU A 68 3.42 9.91 4.48
N ALA A 69 3.09 8.62 4.44
CA ALA A 69 2.31 7.93 5.46
C ALA A 69 2.96 6.58 5.78
N PRO A 70 2.94 6.12 7.04
CA PRO A 70 3.44 4.80 7.37
C PRO A 70 2.57 3.70 6.73
N PHE A 71 3.19 2.58 6.36
CA PHE A 71 2.45 1.39 5.92
C PHE A 71 1.74 0.69 7.08
N ASP A 72 2.36 0.71 8.27
CA ASP A 72 1.85 0.13 9.50
C ASP A 72 1.76 1.26 10.56
N PRO A 73 0.58 1.50 11.17
CA PRO A 73 0.42 2.54 12.18
C PRO A 73 1.05 2.17 13.53
N THR A 74 1.45 0.91 13.73
CA THR A 74 2.14 0.50 14.96
C THR A 74 3.59 1.00 14.95
N PRO A 75 4.10 1.56 16.07
CA PRO A 75 5.51 1.90 16.18
C PRO A 75 6.37 0.65 16.05
N ALA A 76 7.46 0.75 15.29
CA ALA A 76 8.54 -0.24 15.30
C ALA A 76 9.34 -0.21 16.61
#